data_AF-A0A2S4M112-F1
#
_entry.id   AF-A0A2S4M112-F1
#
_cell.length_a   1.000
_cell.length_b   1.000
_cell.length_c   1.000
_cell.angle_alpha   90.00
_cell.angle_beta   90.00
_cell.angle_gamma   90.00
#
_symmetry.space_group_name_H-M   'P 1'
#
loop_
_entity.id
_entity.type
_entity.pdbx_description
1 polymer ?
#
loop_
_entity_poly.entity_id
_entity_poly.type
_entity_poly.pdbx_seq_one_letter_code
_entity_poly.pdbx_strand_id
1 'polypeptide(L)'
;MKSEHWAITATILAGLSLAGFFAAPRLLGGPPRDAETLCRKSGPVGHTLILVDKTDPWSEVQAGRLKKLVKEVGEALPADRLMSIYVFKDVFEPNFPPLLALCNPGRTVSELIGNPRRDYVRWVEKFGRPLDEALTVLAQPAKGNQSPIVEAIGDVLARRENRVQSGDRALLLVSDMLQNSPQFTVFGNSPGARDPERLRRLVGKTWSDADGASWRLQVHQVQGVYDGARLEQASSLWQQALRALNIPFAWDRL
;
A
#
# COMPACT_ATOMS: atom_id res chain seq x y z
N MET A 1 -38.98 -54.16 -17.47
CA MET A 1 -39.44 -52.79 -17.78
C MET A 1 -39.47 -51.85 -16.56
N LYS A 2 -40.40 -51.92 -15.59
CA LYS A 2 -40.40 -50.92 -14.47
C LYS A 2 -39.10 -50.89 -13.65
N SER A 3 -38.52 -52.05 -13.34
CA SER A 3 -37.27 -52.17 -12.55
C SER A 3 -36.03 -51.61 -13.25
N GLU A 4 -35.96 -51.69 -14.59
CA GLU A 4 -34.82 -51.20 -15.36
C GLU A 4 -34.77 -49.67 -15.41
N HIS A 5 -35.92 -49.00 -15.44
CA HIS A 5 -35.97 -47.54 -15.37
C HIS A 5 -35.51 -47.00 -14.01
N TRP A 6 -35.79 -47.70 -12.91
CA TRP A 6 -35.31 -47.35 -11.56
C TRP A 6 -33.79 -47.52 -11.42
N ALA A 7 -33.24 -48.58 -12.01
CA ALA A 7 -31.79 -48.81 -11.99
C ALA A 7 -31.04 -47.71 -12.77
N ILE A 8 -31.50 -47.38 -13.98
CA ILE A 8 -30.87 -46.34 -14.81
C ILE A 8 -30.94 -44.96 -14.13
N THR A 9 -32.09 -44.60 -13.57
CA THR A 9 -32.25 -43.32 -12.86
C THR A 9 -31.38 -43.25 -11.60
N ALA A 10 -31.27 -44.34 -10.84
CA ALA A 10 -30.40 -44.40 -9.68
C ALA A 10 -28.91 -44.24 -10.06
N THR A 11 -28.46 -44.87 -11.14
CA THR A 11 -27.07 -44.74 -11.63
C THR A 11 -26.76 -43.31 -12.10
N ILE A 12 -27.70 -42.66 -12.80
CA ILE A 12 -27.53 -41.27 -13.25
C ILE A 12 -27.47 -40.31 -12.04
N LEU A 13 -28.36 -40.47 -11.06
CA LEU A 13 -28.36 -39.66 -9.84
C LEU A 13 -27.07 -39.85 -9.02
N ALA A 14 -26.58 -41.10 -8.90
CA ALA A 14 -25.31 -41.40 -8.26
C ALA A 14 -24.13 -40.76 -9.01
N GLY A 15 -24.13 -40.81 -10.34
CA GLY A 15 -23.11 -40.16 -11.17
C GLY A 15 -23.09 -38.63 -11.02
N LEU A 16 -24.27 -37.99 -11.03
CA LEU A 16 -24.41 -36.53 -10.85
C LEU A 16 -24.01 -36.08 -9.44
N SER A 17 -24.39 -36.82 -8.40
CA SER A 17 -24.00 -36.51 -7.02
C SER A 17 -22.51 -36.68 -6.79
N LEU A 18 -21.88 -37.72 -7.36
CA LEU A 18 -20.44 -37.92 -7.30
C LEU A 18 -19.68 -36.81 -8.06
N ALA A 19 -20.11 -36.47 -9.28
CA ALA A 19 -19.55 -35.37 -10.04
C ALA A 19 -19.69 -34.03 -9.30
N GLY A 20 -20.87 -33.78 -8.70
CA GLY A 20 -21.12 -32.62 -7.86
C GLY A 20 -20.20 -32.56 -6.63
N PHE A 21 -20.00 -33.68 -5.94
CA PHE A 21 -19.11 -33.78 -4.77
C PHE A 21 -17.65 -33.46 -5.12
N PHE A 22 -17.13 -33.94 -6.26
CA PHE A 22 -15.76 -33.67 -6.69
C PHE A 22 -15.58 -32.29 -7.34
N ALA A 23 -16.63 -31.74 -7.97
CA ALA A 23 -16.61 -30.40 -8.54
C ALA A 23 -16.82 -29.30 -7.48
N ALA A 24 -17.58 -29.58 -6.42
CA ALA A 24 -17.96 -28.61 -5.39
C ALA A 24 -16.76 -27.90 -4.74
N PRO A 25 -15.65 -28.55 -4.32
CA PRO A 25 -14.51 -27.84 -3.75
C PRO A 25 -13.83 -26.85 -4.72
N ARG A 26 -13.89 -27.13 -6.03
CA ARG A 26 -13.35 -26.23 -7.08
C ARG A 26 -14.30 -25.11 -7.43
N LEU A 27 -15.61 -25.37 -7.40
CA LEU A 27 -16.67 -24.39 -7.66
C LEU A 27 -16.93 -23.47 -6.47
N LEU A 28 -16.77 -23.98 -5.25
CA LEU A 28 -16.91 -23.26 -3.98
C LEU A 28 -15.58 -22.71 -3.46
N GLY A 29 -14.46 -23.15 -4.04
CA GLY A 29 -13.14 -22.59 -3.77
C GLY A 29 -13.02 -21.21 -4.41
N GLY A 30 -12.62 -20.20 -3.63
CA GLY A 30 -12.29 -18.89 -4.17
C GLY A 30 -11.18 -18.98 -5.24
N PRO A 31 -10.99 -17.92 -6.05
CA PRO A 31 -10.01 -17.91 -7.13
C PRO A 31 -8.62 -18.30 -6.62
N PRO A 32 -7.82 -19.02 -7.43
CA PRO A 32 -6.51 -19.50 -7.00
C PRO A 32 -5.60 -18.32 -6.63
N ARG A 33 -4.88 -18.45 -5.53
CA ARG A 33 -3.97 -17.44 -4.99
C ARG A 33 -2.55 -17.96 -4.91
N ASP A 34 -1.62 -17.03 -4.95
CA ASP A 34 -0.25 -17.25 -4.51
C ASP A 34 -0.20 -17.35 -2.98
N ALA A 35 0.64 -18.26 -2.46
CA ALA A 35 0.65 -18.58 -1.04
C ALA A 35 1.42 -17.56 -0.19
N GLU A 36 2.36 -16.83 -0.79
CA GLU A 36 3.23 -15.87 -0.11
C GLU A 36 2.60 -14.48 -0.11
N THR A 37 2.16 -14.03 -1.28
CA THR A 37 1.60 -12.68 -1.49
C THR A 37 0.10 -12.61 -1.23
N LEU A 38 -0.59 -13.76 -1.16
CA LEU A 38 -2.05 -13.90 -1.07
C LEU A 38 -2.82 -13.34 -2.28
N CYS A 39 -2.11 -12.85 -3.29
CA CYS A 39 -2.71 -12.27 -4.49
C CYS A 39 -3.31 -13.37 -5.35
N ARG A 40 -4.42 -13.05 -6.04
CA ARG A 40 -4.98 -13.97 -7.04
C ARG A 40 -3.96 -14.19 -8.15
N LYS A 41 -3.97 -15.36 -8.78
CA LYS A 41 -3.12 -15.64 -9.96
C LYS A 41 -3.41 -14.71 -11.14
N SER A 42 -4.60 -14.12 -11.18
CA SER A 42 -4.98 -13.06 -12.14
C SER A 42 -4.41 -11.68 -11.80
N GLY A 43 -3.72 -11.53 -10.67
CA GLY A 43 -3.25 -10.26 -10.15
C GLY A 43 -4.21 -9.56 -9.17
N PRO A 44 -3.73 -8.50 -8.48
CA PRO A 44 -4.52 -7.70 -7.56
C PRO A 44 -5.54 -6.79 -8.26
N VAL A 45 -6.59 -6.38 -7.51
CA VAL A 45 -7.61 -5.41 -7.96
C VAL A 45 -7.32 -4.02 -7.37
N GLY A 46 -6.25 -3.39 -7.87
CA GLY A 46 -5.74 -2.11 -7.40
C GLY A 46 -4.66 -2.23 -6.32
N HIS A 47 -4.11 -1.08 -5.92
CA HIS A 47 -2.96 -1.01 -5.02
C HIS A 47 -3.05 0.18 -4.06
N THR A 48 -2.90 -0.07 -2.76
CA THR A 48 -2.59 0.95 -1.76
C THR A 48 -1.13 0.80 -1.33
N LEU A 49 -0.28 1.73 -1.75
CA LEU A 49 1.13 1.79 -1.37
C LEU A 49 1.30 2.81 -0.25
N ILE A 50 1.90 2.41 0.86
CA ILE A 50 2.25 3.31 1.96
C ILE A 50 3.76 3.52 1.93
N LEU A 51 4.19 4.77 1.77
CA LEU A 51 5.59 5.15 1.82
C LEU A 51 5.84 5.96 3.09
N VAL A 52 6.70 5.46 3.96
CA VAL A 52 7.01 6.09 5.25
C VAL A 52 8.44 6.61 5.24
N ASP A 53 8.55 7.91 5.45
CA ASP A 53 9.81 8.59 5.70
C ASP A 53 10.20 8.47 7.18
N LYS A 54 11.33 7.82 7.45
CA LYS A 54 11.86 7.60 8.80
C LYS A 54 13.23 8.23 9.02
N THR A 55 13.47 9.36 8.39
CA THR A 55 14.77 10.06 8.48
C THR A 55 14.90 10.85 9.78
N ASP A 56 13.78 11.15 10.43
CA ASP A 56 13.75 11.78 11.75
C ASP A 56 13.27 10.82 12.83
N PRO A 57 13.82 10.94 14.06
CA PRO A 57 13.36 10.14 15.19
C PRO A 57 11.93 10.55 15.57
N TRP A 58 11.05 9.58 15.65
CA TRP A 58 9.67 9.78 16.07
C TRP A 58 9.47 9.48 17.55
N SER A 59 8.64 10.30 18.19
CA SER A 59 8.12 10.06 19.53
C SER A 59 7.18 8.85 19.56
N GLU A 60 6.98 8.27 20.74
CA GLU A 60 6.03 7.18 20.93
C GLU A 60 4.61 7.54 20.49
N VAL A 61 4.20 8.80 20.71
CA VAL A 61 2.90 9.31 20.28
C VAL A 61 2.78 9.28 18.75
N GLN A 62 3.79 9.77 18.02
CA GLN A 62 3.82 9.75 16.55
C GLN A 62 3.83 8.33 16.01
N ALA A 63 4.64 7.44 16.58
CA ALA A 63 4.66 6.03 16.22
C ALA A 63 3.29 5.37 16.45
N GLY A 64 2.61 5.70 17.55
CA GLY A 64 1.25 5.26 17.85
C GLY A 64 0.22 5.74 16.82
N ARG A 65 0.32 7.01 16.38
CA ARG A 65 -0.56 7.56 15.34
C ARG A 65 -0.33 6.90 13.97
N LEU A 66 0.93 6.70 13.56
CA LEU A 66 1.23 5.94 12.34
C LEU A 66 0.65 4.52 12.41
N LYS A 67 0.89 3.82 13.52
CA LYS A 67 0.37 2.47 13.74
C LYS A 67 -1.14 2.41 13.56
N LYS A 68 -1.84 3.35 14.18
CA LYS A 68 -3.29 3.47 14.07
C LYS A 68 -3.73 3.71 12.63
N LEU A 69 -3.14 4.70 11.94
CA LEU A 69 -3.44 5.02 10.55
C LEU A 69 -3.25 3.81 9.63
N VAL A 70 -2.08 3.18 9.66
CA VAL A 70 -1.76 2.04 8.79
C VAL A 70 -2.66 0.84 9.09
N LYS A 71 -3.00 0.62 10.37
CA LYS A 71 -3.95 -0.42 10.77
C LYS A 71 -5.36 -0.16 10.22
N GLU A 72 -5.86 1.07 10.35
CA GLU A 72 -7.15 1.48 9.79
C GLU A 72 -7.20 1.30 8.26
N VAL A 73 -6.12 1.68 7.56
CA VAL A 73 -5.98 1.45 6.11
C VAL A 73 -6.03 -0.05 5.77
N GLY A 74 -5.33 -0.89 6.53
CA GLY A 74 -5.33 -2.34 6.32
C GLY A 74 -6.67 -3.01 6.62
N GLU A 75 -7.37 -2.55 7.66
CA GLU A 75 -8.69 -3.07 8.05
C GLU A 75 -9.80 -2.67 7.09
N ALA A 76 -9.70 -1.47 6.49
CA ALA A 76 -10.61 -0.96 5.48
C ALA A 76 -10.24 -1.38 4.04
N LEU A 77 -9.11 -2.08 3.85
CA LEU A 77 -8.64 -2.45 2.53
C LEU A 77 -9.66 -3.37 1.83
N PRO A 78 -10.09 -3.08 0.59
CA PRO A 78 -10.96 -3.98 -0.16
C PRO A 78 -10.35 -5.37 -0.36
N ALA A 79 -11.19 -6.40 -0.47
CA ALA A 79 -10.73 -7.75 -0.82
C ALA A 79 -9.96 -7.72 -2.16
N ASP A 80 -8.89 -8.51 -2.23
CA ASP A 80 -8.01 -8.69 -3.39
C ASP A 80 -7.18 -7.48 -3.80
N ARG A 81 -7.29 -6.36 -3.08
CA ARG A 81 -6.41 -5.21 -3.27
C ARG A 81 -5.05 -5.50 -2.64
N LEU A 82 -3.99 -5.10 -3.34
CA LEU A 82 -2.62 -5.14 -2.82
C LEU A 82 -2.41 -3.99 -1.84
N MET A 83 -1.81 -4.31 -0.68
CA MET A 83 -1.21 -3.34 0.23
C MET A 83 0.28 -3.55 0.27
N SER A 84 1.05 -2.48 0.08
CA SER A 84 2.50 -2.50 0.27
C SER A 84 2.94 -1.40 1.22
N ILE A 85 3.97 -1.67 2.01
CA ILE A 85 4.56 -0.74 2.96
C ILE A 85 6.06 -0.64 2.68
N TYR A 86 6.49 0.56 2.35
CA TYR A 86 7.87 0.91 2.05
C TYR A 86 8.38 1.91 3.07
N VAL A 87 9.63 1.75 3.47
CA VAL A 87 10.29 2.61 4.45
C VAL A 87 11.68 2.98 3.96
N PHE A 88 11.99 4.27 3.98
CA PHE A 88 13.34 4.77 3.79
C PHE A 88 13.77 5.57 5.01
N LYS A 89 15.07 5.58 5.30
CA LYS A 89 15.60 6.10 6.58
C LYS A 89 16.83 6.98 6.47
N ASP A 90 17.57 6.97 5.35
CA ASP A 90 18.80 7.76 5.17
C ASP A 90 19.08 7.97 3.67
N VAL A 91 20.35 7.81 3.23
CA VAL A 91 20.77 7.86 1.83
C VAL A 91 19.87 6.94 1.00
N PHE A 92 19.41 7.47 -0.13
CA PHE A 92 18.54 6.74 -1.04
C PHE A 92 19.31 5.55 -1.65
N GLU A 93 18.91 4.34 -1.25
CA GLU A 93 19.30 3.11 -1.90
C GLU A 93 18.12 2.63 -2.78
N PRO A 94 18.26 2.65 -4.12
CA PRO A 94 17.20 2.20 -5.00
C PRO A 94 16.88 0.73 -4.79
N ASN A 95 15.63 0.33 -5.03
CA ASN A 95 15.14 -1.04 -4.86
C ASN A 95 15.16 -1.59 -3.42
N PHE A 96 15.12 -0.74 -2.39
CA PHE A 96 14.95 -1.19 -1.00
C PHE A 96 13.66 -2.04 -0.84
N PRO A 97 13.69 -3.17 -0.11
CA PRO A 97 12.56 -4.09 -0.05
C PRO A 97 11.36 -3.51 0.72
N PRO A 98 10.12 -3.93 0.41
CA PRO A 98 8.96 -3.60 1.22
C PRO A 98 9.04 -4.31 2.59
N LEU A 99 8.50 -3.67 3.63
CA LEU A 99 8.24 -4.33 4.91
C LEU A 99 7.08 -5.32 4.81
N LEU A 100 6.13 -5.03 3.92
CA LEU A 100 4.93 -5.83 3.68
C LEU A 100 4.47 -5.60 2.24
N ALA A 101 4.06 -6.66 1.55
CA ALA A 101 3.43 -6.59 0.24
C ALA A 101 2.45 -7.77 0.10
N LEU A 102 1.19 -7.56 0.52
CA LEU A 102 0.18 -8.62 0.60
C LEU A 102 -1.14 -8.16 0.01
N CYS A 103 -1.84 -9.05 -0.70
CA CYS A 103 -3.23 -8.84 -1.05
C CYS A 103 -4.16 -9.19 0.10
N ASN A 104 -5.19 -8.38 0.34
CA ASN A 104 -6.21 -8.74 1.33
C ASN A 104 -7.00 -9.97 0.85
N PRO A 105 -7.00 -11.10 1.59
CA PRO A 105 -7.73 -12.31 1.18
C PRO A 105 -9.26 -12.18 1.29
N GLY A 106 -9.78 -11.08 1.86
CA GLY A 106 -11.19 -10.87 2.20
C GLY A 106 -11.53 -11.33 3.61
N ARG A 107 -12.50 -10.65 4.27
CA ARG A 107 -12.96 -10.96 5.64
C ARG A 107 -14.27 -11.75 5.68
N THR A 108 -15.05 -11.73 4.58
CA THR A 108 -16.40 -12.33 4.53
C THR A 108 -16.73 -12.75 3.10
N VAL A 109 -17.18 -13.98 2.94
CA VAL A 109 -17.97 -14.42 1.78
C VAL A 109 -19.45 -14.37 2.19
N SER A 110 -20.36 -14.25 1.22
CA SER A 110 -21.80 -14.33 1.52
C SER A 110 -22.13 -15.63 2.28
N GLU A 111 -23.04 -15.55 3.26
CA GLU A 111 -23.43 -16.67 4.13
C GLU A 111 -24.00 -17.86 3.35
N LEU A 112 -24.44 -17.66 2.11
CA LEU A 112 -24.98 -18.72 1.26
C LEU A 112 -23.92 -19.68 0.69
N ILE A 113 -22.64 -19.27 0.59
CA ILE A 113 -21.64 -19.98 -0.24
C ILE A 113 -20.34 -20.29 0.55
N GLY A 114 -20.06 -19.61 1.66
CA GLY A 114 -18.80 -19.75 2.41
C GLY A 114 -18.95 -20.04 3.91
N ASN A 115 -17.82 -20.27 4.59
CA ASN A 115 -17.74 -20.33 6.05
C ASN A 115 -17.05 -19.03 6.55
N PRO A 116 -17.83 -18.02 6.99
CA PRO A 116 -17.30 -16.72 7.39
C PRO A 116 -16.20 -16.81 8.47
N ARG A 117 -16.30 -17.80 9.37
CA ARG A 117 -15.30 -18.00 10.43
C ARG A 117 -13.93 -18.38 9.86
N ARG A 118 -13.89 -19.26 8.85
CA ARG A 118 -12.64 -19.71 8.24
C ARG A 118 -11.92 -18.58 7.51
N ASP A 119 -12.67 -17.74 6.81
CA ASP A 119 -12.10 -16.64 6.04
C ASP A 119 -11.61 -15.51 6.95
N TYR A 120 -12.34 -15.22 8.03
CA TYR A 120 -11.85 -14.34 9.09
C TYR A 120 -10.55 -14.85 9.72
N VAL A 121 -10.48 -16.13 10.08
CA VAL A 121 -9.25 -16.74 10.64
C VAL A 121 -8.09 -16.61 9.65
N ARG A 122 -8.33 -16.91 8.36
CA ARG A 122 -7.32 -16.71 7.30
C ARG A 122 -6.86 -15.25 7.22
N TRP A 123 -7.79 -14.31 7.25
CA TRP A 123 -7.47 -12.89 7.21
C TRP A 123 -6.59 -12.49 8.40
N VAL A 124 -6.97 -12.88 9.62
CA VAL A 124 -6.19 -12.59 10.84
C VAL A 124 -4.79 -13.20 10.75
N GLU A 125 -4.68 -14.49 10.40
CA GLU A 125 -3.41 -15.20 10.43
C GLU A 125 -2.45 -14.81 9.31
N LYS A 126 -2.97 -14.52 8.12
CA LYS A 126 -2.17 -14.33 6.89
C LYS A 126 -2.03 -12.87 6.48
N PHE A 127 -2.93 -11.99 6.91
CA PHE A 127 -2.86 -10.57 6.58
C PHE A 127 -2.72 -9.70 7.83
N GLY A 128 -3.62 -9.86 8.81
CA GLY A 128 -3.65 -9.03 10.03
C GLY A 128 -2.38 -9.17 10.87
N ARG A 129 -1.93 -10.39 11.15
CA ARG A 129 -0.72 -10.63 11.94
C ARG A 129 0.56 -10.14 11.23
N PRO A 130 0.81 -10.44 9.94
CA PRO A 130 1.94 -9.83 9.23
C PRO A 130 1.89 -8.30 9.19
N LEU A 131 0.70 -7.70 9.13
CA LEU A 131 0.54 -6.24 9.25
C LEU A 131 0.95 -5.74 10.64
N ASP A 132 0.50 -6.38 11.72
CA ASP A 132 0.91 -6.03 13.08
C ASP A 132 2.44 -6.20 13.30
N GLU A 133 3.05 -7.20 12.67
CA GLU A 133 4.51 -7.42 12.66
C GLU A 133 5.24 -6.27 11.94
N ALA A 134 4.78 -5.88 10.73
CA ALA A 134 5.33 -4.73 10.00
C ALA A 134 5.16 -3.42 10.77
N LEU A 135 4.02 -3.25 11.46
CA LEU A 135 3.73 -2.10 12.33
C LEU A 135 4.70 -2.01 13.52
N THR A 136 5.17 -3.15 14.02
CA THR A 136 6.17 -3.18 15.10
C THR A 136 7.52 -2.63 14.63
N VAL A 137 7.95 -3.00 13.42
CA VAL A 137 9.16 -2.44 12.78
C VAL A 137 8.98 -0.94 12.46
N LEU A 138 7.80 -0.56 11.97
CA LEU A 138 7.48 0.84 11.70
C LEU A 138 7.55 1.75 12.93
N ALA A 139 7.29 1.25 14.13
CA ALA A 139 7.37 2.06 15.34
C ALA A 139 8.77 2.22 15.93
N GLN A 140 9.78 1.48 15.44
CA GLN A 140 11.14 1.62 15.96
C GLN A 140 11.72 2.98 15.58
N PRO A 141 12.37 3.73 16.49
CA PRO A 141 13.04 4.97 16.11
C PRO A 141 14.10 4.74 15.03
N ALA A 142 14.22 5.66 14.09
CA ALA A 142 15.28 5.68 13.10
C ALA A 142 15.77 7.11 12.91
N LYS A 143 16.96 7.26 12.33
CA LYS A 143 17.56 8.56 12.02
C LYS A 143 18.39 8.44 10.75
N GLY A 144 18.24 9.41 9.87
CA GLY A 144 19.00 9.58 8.65
C GLY A 144 19.70 10.93 8.60
N ASN A 145 20.72 11.01 7.76
CA ASN A 145 21.37 12.26 7.40
C ASN A 145 20.70 12.92 6.18
N GLN A 146 19.97 12.14 5.38
CA GLN A 146 19.25 12.59 4.19
C GLN A 146 17.76 12.21 4.29
N SER A 147 16.90 12.99 3.63
CA SER A 147 15.49 12.69 3.38
C SER A 147 15.16 12.85 1.89
N PRO A 148 15.50 11.83 1.07
CA PRO A 148 15.33 11.84 -0.37
C PRO A 148 13.88 11.46 -0.77
N ILE A 149 12.90 12.25 -0.33
CA ILE A 149 11.46 11.96 -0.47
C ILE A 149 11.06 11.84 -1.95
N VAL A 150 11.45 12.80 -2.80
CA VAL A 150 11.12 12.75 -4.24
C VAL A 150 11.69 11.50 -4.89
N GLU A 151 12.93 11.16 -4.59
CA GLU A 151 13.61 10.00 -5.14
C GLU A 151 12.95 8.69 -4.69
N ALA A 152 12.61 8.59 -3.39
CA ALA A 152 11.89 7.45 -2.84
C ALA A 152 10.51 7.26 -3.49
N ILE A 153 9.76 8.35 -3.71
CA ILE A 153 8.49 8.30 -4.45
C ILE A 153 8.72 7.77 -5.86
N GLY A 154 9.66 8.36 -6.62
CA GLY A 154 9.93 7.94 -7.99
C GLY A 154 10.27 6.46 -8.12
N ASP A 155 11.12 5.98 -7.21
CA ASP A 155 11.54 4.59 -7.17
C ASP A 155 10.37 3.64 -6.90
N VAL A 156 9.59 3.86 -5.85
CA VAL A 156 8.49 2.95 -5.52
C VAL A 156 7.38 2.97 -6.58
N LEU A 157 7.12 4.11 -7.22
CA LEU A 157 6.13 4.21 -8.29
C LEU A 157 6.60 3.55 -9.59
N ALA A 158 7.89 3.61 -9.91
CA ALA A 158 8.44 3.06 -11.15
C ALA A 158 8.56 1.52 -11.15
N ARG A 159 8.66 0.90 -9.96
CA ARG A 159 8.81 -0.56 -9.75
C ARG A 159 7.73 -1.39 -10.43
N ARG A 160 8.13 -2.49 -11.07
CA ARG A 160 7.21 -3.36 -11.82
C ARG A 160 6.24 -4.09 -10.90
N GLU A 161 6.71 -4.52 -9.74
CA GLU A 161 5.92 -5.19 -8.71
C GLU A 161 4.79 -4.33 -8.15
N ASN A 162 4.93 -2.99 -8.23
CA ASN A 162 3.91 -2.04 -7.76
C ASN A 162 2.90 -1.66 -8.85
N ARG A 163 3.15 -2.08 -10.10
CA ARG A 163 2.22 -1.88 -11.21
C ARG A 163 1.13 -2.94 -11.15
N VAL A 164 -0.11 -2.50 -11.07
CA VAL A 164 -1.28 -3.36 -11.11
C VAL A 164 -1.98 -3.23 -12.46
N GLN A 165 -2.42 -4.37 -13.00
CA GLN A 165 -3.06 -4.44 -14.33
C GLN A 165 -4.49 -3.88 -14.33
N SER A 166 -5.15 -3.88 -13.18
CA SER A 166 -6.54 -3.46 -13.02
C SER A 166 -6.73 -2.73 -11.69
N GLY A 167 -7.73 -1.86 -11.64
CA GLY A 167 -8.06 -1.07 -10.46
C GLY A 167 -7.23 0.20 -10.31
N ASP A 168 -7.59 0.99 -9.30
CA ASP A 168 -6.96 2.26 -8.98
C ASP A 168 -5.72 2.08 -8.09
N ARG A 169 -4.81 3.06 -8.16
CA ARG A 169 -3.57 3.09 -7.37
C ARG A 169 -3.58 4.29 -6.43
N ALA A 170 -3.20 4.08 -5.19
CA ALA A 170 -3.11 5.12 -4.18
C ALA A 170 -1.74 5.09 -3.51
N LEU A 171 -1.08 6.24 -3.44
CA LEU A 171 0.15 6.46 -2.71
C LEU A 171 -0.20 7.24 -1.43
N LEU A 172 0.00 6.60 -0.29
CA LEU A 172 -0.13 7.19 1.03
C LEU A 172 1.26 7.52 1.56
N LEU A 173 1.68 8.77 1.45
CA LEU A 173 2.98 9.26 1.90
C LEU A 173 2.88 9.74 3.34
N VAL A 174 3.71 9.20 4.23
CA VAL A 174 3.85 9.67 5.61
C VAL A 174 5.25 10.26 5.79
N SER A 175 5.35 11.59 5.91
CA SER A 175 6.61 12.31 6.00
C SER A 175 6.39 13.70 6.62
N ASP A 176 7.41 14.31 7.19
CA ASP A 176 7.35 15.72 7.61
C ASP A 176 7.47 16.69 6.41
N MET A 177 7.76 16.14 5.22
CA MET A 177 7.93 16.79 3.93
C MET A 177 9.21 17.64 3.80
N LEU A 178 10.20 17.44 4.68
CA LEU A 178 11.50 18.12 4.62
C LEU A 178 12.49 17.43 3.68
N GLN A 179 12.31 17.65 2.38
CA GLN A 179 13.23 17.11 1.36
C GLN A 179 14.68 17.54 1.64
N ASN A 180 15.57 16.54 1.70
CA ASN A 180 17.00 16.71 1.89
C ASN A 180 17.80 15.66 1.13
N SER A 181 18.21 16.00 -0.08
CA SER A 181 19.07 15.17 -0.93
C SER A 181 20.06 16.05 -1.69
N PRO A 182 21.06 15.46 -2.39
CA PRO A 182 21.93 16.19 -3.30
C PRO A 182 21.16 16.94 -4.42
N GLN A 183 19.96 16.46 -4.79
CA GLN A 183 19.17 17.06 -5.87
C GLN A 183 18.41 18.31 -5.40
N PHE A 184 17.87 18.28 -4.17
CA PHE A 184 17.17 19.40 -3.56
C PHE A 184 17.22 19.31 -2.03
N THR A 185 17.43 20.43 -1.36
CA THR A 185 17.39 20.51 0.11
C THR A 185 16.70 21.79 0.58
N VAL A 186 15.89 21.65 1.62
CA VAL A 186 15.23 22.78 2.31
C VAL A 186 16.09 23.41 3.42
N PHE A 187 17.20 22.74 3.79
CA PHE A 187 18.03 23.10 4.94
C PHE A 187 19.14 24.11 4.65
N GLY A 188 19.39 24.44 3.38
CA GLY A 188 20.40 25.43 2.99
C GLY A 188 19.96 26.88 3.24
N ASN A 189 20.96 27.77 3.31
CA ASN A 189 20.79 29.23 3.33
C ASN A 189 21.19 29.90 2.01
N SER A 190 21.55 29.12 0.98
CA SER A 190 21.90 29.67 -0.31
C SER A 190 20.68 30.26 -1.01
N PRO A 191 20.83 31.24 -1.92
CA PRO A 191 19.72 31.89 -2.65
C PRO A 191 18.83 30.96 -3.50
N GLY A 192 19.10 29.65 -3.54
CA GLY A 192 18.25 28.64 -4.17
C GLY A 192 17.81 27.50 -3.23
N ALA A 193 18.21 27.54 -1.96
CA ALA A 193 17.68 26.63 -0.95
C ALA A 193 16.22 27.06 -0.70
N ARG A 194 15.26 26.20 -1.06
CA ARG A 194 13.80 26.48 -1.09
C ARG A 194 13.31 27.22 -2.34
N ASP A 195 14.04 27.16 -3.46
CA ASP A 195 13.50 27.59 -4.76
C ASP A 195 12.31 26.70 -5.18
N PRO A 196 11.07 27.25 -5.26
CA PRO A 196 9.89 26.48 -5.66
C PRO A 196 10.00 25.88 -7.06
N GLU A 197 10.67 26.57 -7.99
CA GLU A 197 10.83 26.10 -9.37
C GLU A 197 11.79 24.92 -9.47
N ARG A 198 12.79 24.86 -8.60
CA ARG A 198 13.69 23.70 -8.54
C ARG A 198 12.96 22.46 -7.99
N LEU A 199 12.17 22.61 -6.92
CA LEU A 199 11.37 21.50 -6.40
C LEU A 199 10.33 21.06 -7.45
N ARG A 200 9.61 22.00 -8.06
CA ARG A 200 8.61 21.72 -9.09
C ARG A 200 9.19 20.93 -10.26
N ARG A 201 10.36 21.32 -10.78
CA ARG A 201 11.02 20.59 -11.86
C ARG A 201 11.43 19.19 -11.45
N LEU A 202 11.97 19.03 -10.23
CA LEU A 202 12.36 17.74 -9.70
C LEU A 202 11.15 16.81 -9.53
N VAL A 203 10.10 17.27 -8.85
CA VAL A 203 8.85 16.52 -8.67
C VAL A 203 8.22 16.19 -10.03
N GLY A 204 8.11 17.16 -10.93
CA GLY A 204 7.47 16.97 -12.24
C GLY A 204 8.19 15.93 -13.09
N LYS A 205 9.52 15.98 -13.13
CA LYS A 205 10.32 14.97 -13.84
C LYS A 205 10.11 13.58 -13.23
N THR A 206 10.32 13.44 -11.93
CA THR A 206 10.24 12.15 -11.25
C THR A 206 8.84 11.54 -11.31
N TRP A 207 7.80 12.37 -11.14
CA TRP A 207 6.41 11.95 -11.23
C TRP A 207 6.05 11.46 -12.64
N SER A 208 6.50 12.16 -13.68
CA SER A 208 6.28 11.75 -15.07
C SER A 208 7.02 10.45 -15.40
N ASP A 209 8.29 10.36 -15.05
CA ASP A 209 9.15 9.19 -15.36
C ASP A 209 8.62 7.91 -14.69
N ALA A 210 7.94 8.03 -13.54
CA ALA A 210 7.44 6.93 -12.74
C ALA A 210 5.96 6.56 -12.99
N ASP A 211 5.32 7.06 -14.07
CA ASP A 211 3.88 6.87 -14.33
C ASP A 211 3.01 7.37 -13.16
N GLY A 212 3.43 8.44 -12.48
CA GLY A 212 2.76 9.00 -11.30
C GLY A 212 1.32 9.46 -11.57
N ALA A 213 1.00 9.84 -12.81
CA ALA A 213 -0.36 10.23 -13.20
C ALA A 213 -1.42 9.13 -12.96
N SER A 214 -0.99 7.87 -12.88
CA SER A 214 -1.86 6.73 -12.55
C SER A 214 -2.15 6.56 -11.05
N TRP A 215 -1.52 7.38 -10.19
CA TRP A 215 -1.59 7.28 -8.74
C TRP A 215 -2.34 8.46 -8.11
N ARG A 216 -3.21 8.16 -7.15
CA ARG A 216 -3.80 9.17 -6.26
C ARG A 216 -2.87 9.41 -5.08
N LEU A 217 -2.40 10.64 -4.89
CA LEU A 217 -1.52 11.00 -3.79
C LEU A 217 -2.33 11.41 -2.55
N GLN A 218 -2.01 10.82 -1.40
CA GLN A 218 -2.44 11.28 -0.09
C GLN A 218 -1.20 11.49 0.77
N VAL A 219 -1.05 12.69 1.31
CA VAL A 219 0.05 13.05 2.21
C VAL A 219 -0.50 13.12 3.63
N HIS A 220 0.11 12.38 4.54
CA HIS A 220 -0.06 12.58 5.97
C HIS A 220 1.21 13.18 6.54
N GLN A 221 1.17 14.50 6.73
CA GLN A 221 2.29 15.26 7.24
C GLN A 221 2.48 15.00 8.73
N VAL A 222 3.60 14.41 9.12
CA VAL A 222 3.94 14.25 10.54
C VAL A 222 4.60 15.51 11.08
N GLN A 223 4.31 15.84 12.34
CA GLN A 223 5.09 16.85 13.04
C GLN A 223 6.49 16.27 13.29
N GLY A 224 7.55 16.82 12.70
CA GLY A 224 8.92 16.34 12.93
C GLY A 224 9.53 16.84 14.24
N VAL A 225 10.85 16.71 14.37
CA VAL A 225 11.66 17.36 15.42
C VAL A 225 11.85 18.86 15.18
N TYR A 226 11.46 19.35 14.01
CA TYR A 226 11.61 20.74 13.60
C TYR A 226 10.43 21.60 14.07
N ASP A 227 10.68 22.90 14.19
CA ASP A 227 9.66 23.88 14.57
C ASP A 227 8.52 23.96 13.55
N GLY A 228 7.35 24.40 14.01
CA GLY A 228 6.15 24.49 13.17
C GLY A 228 6.34 25.38 11.95
N ALA A 229 7.08 26.49 12.06
CA ALA A 229 7.26 27.42 10.94
C ALA A 229 8.03 26.76 9.78
N ARG A 230 9.05 25.96 10.09
CA ARG A 230 9.79 25.20 9.09
C ARG A 230 8.91 24.15 8.39
N LEU A 231 8.07 23.44 9.15
CA LEU A 231 7.14 22.45 8.60
C LEU A 231 6.07 23.08 7.71
N GLU A 232 5.57 24.27 8.08
CA GLU A 232 4.64 25.05 7.26
C GLU A 232 5.29 25.56 5.98
N GLN A 233 6.55 25.99 6.04
CA GLN A 233 7.27 26.43 4.85
C GLN A 233 7.46 25.28 3.87
N ALA A 234 7.84 24.10 4.36
CA ALA A 234 8.01 22.90 3.54
C ALA A 234 6.68 22.43 2.95
N SER A 235 5.61 22.37 3.73
CA SER A 235 4.28 21.99 3.25
C SER A 235 3.79 22.94 2.16
N SER A 236 3.97 24.25 2.35
CA SER A 236 3.61 25.28 1.37
C SER A 236 4.38 25.08 0.06
N LEU A 237 5.69 24.84 0.14
CA LEU A 237 6.53 24.61 -1.03
C LEU A 237 6.08 23.37 -1.84
N TRP A 238 5.81 22.26 -1.16
CA TRP A 238 5.32 21.03 -1.78
C TRP A 238 3.93 21.21 -2.41
N GLN A 239 2.98 21.78 -1.67
CA GLN A 239 1.64 22.00 -2.19
C GLN A 239 1.62 22.94 -3.40
N GLN A 240 2.48 23.97 -3.41
CA GLN A 240 2.64 24.84 -4.59
C GLN A 240 3.18 24.05 -5.79
N ALA A 241 4.21 23.23 -5.59
CA ALA A 241 4.77 22.39 -6.66
C ALA A 241 3.72 21.41 -7.21
N LEU A 242 2.99 20.70 -6.35
CA LEU A 242 1.96 19.75 -6.75
C LEU A 242 0.81 20.42 -7.51
N ARG A 243 0.33 21.58 -7.02
CA ARG A 243 -0.71 22.38 -7.72
C ARG A 243 -0.24 22.87 -9.08
N ALA A 244 0.98 23.40 -9.16
CA ALA A 244 1.55 23.87 -10.42
C ALA A 244 1.74 22.76 -11.46
N LEU A 245 1.87 21.51 -11.01
CA LEU A 245 1.97 20.32 -11.87
C LEU A 245 0.60 19.68 -12.15
N ASN A 246 -0.50 20.23 -11.62
CA ASN A 246 -1.83 19.63 -11.68
C ASN A 246 -1.90 18.20 -11.12
N ILE A 247 -1.07 17.88 -10.12
CA ILE A 247 -1.10 16.57 -9.45
C ILE A 247 -2.22 16.63 -8.40
N PRO A 248 -3.27 15.80 -8.49
CA PRO A 248 -4.31 15.75 -7.47
C PRO A 248 -3.76 15.13 -6.18
N PHE A 249 -3.97 15.79 -5.05
CA PHE A 249 -3.54 15.30 -3.75
C PHE A 249 -4.55 15.59 -2.64
N ALA A 250 -4.57 14.73 -1.63
CA ALA A 250 -5.12 15.02 -0.31
C ALA A 250 -3.97 15.30 0.67
N TRP A 251 -4.18 16.20 1.64
CA TRP A 251 -3.15 16.59 2.61
C TRP A 251 -3.74 16.66 4.02
N ASP A 252 -3.31 15.75 4.87
CA ASP A 252 -3.71 15.65 6.27
C ASP A 252 -2.51 15.88 7.18
N ARG A 253 -2.74 16.37 8.41
CA ARG A 253 -1.69 16.46 9.44
C ARG A 253 -1.92 15.34 10.46
N LEU A 254 -0.86 14.59 10.76
CA LEU A 254 -0.83 13.46 11.69
C LEU A 254 -0.44 13.90 13.10
#